data_AF-A0A7W0F6P3-F1
#
_entry.id   AF-A0A7W0F6P3-F1
#
_cell.length_a   1.000
_cell.length_b   1.000
_cell.length_c   1.000
_cell.angle_alpha   90.00
_cell.angle_beta   90.00
_cell.angle_gamma   90.00
#
_symmetry.space_group_name_H-M   'P 1'
#
loop_
_entity.id
_entity.type
_entity.pdbx_description
1 polymer ?
#
loop_
_entity_poly.entity_id
_entity_poly.type
_entity_poly.pdbx_seq_one_letter_code
_entity_poly.pdbx_strand_id
1 'polypeptide(L)'
;MLQRVHIQILDNPMEDIISSNERFDNYSTNKVLAEELQKEMSFSYPYVVSVEYVDLFMNDESDFPEIRELLRHGAINTPIVLINGVPKIHGGIPYAVIKTEIEKVLSLGPLH
;
A
#
# COMPACT_ATOMS: atom_id res chain seq x y z
N MET A 1 -11.76 -18.56 -13.29
CA MET A 1 -11.30 -18.11 -11.96
C MET A 1 -11.29 -16.58 -11.98
N LEU A 2 -11.89 -15.92 -11.00
CA LEU A 2 -11.81 -14.46 -10.88
C LEU A 2 -10.42 -14.11 -10.34
N GLN A 3 -9.64 -13.37 -11.11
CA GLN A 3 -8.34 -12.85 -10.67
C GLN A 3 -8.61 -11.79 -9.61
N ARG A 4 -8.26 -12.08 -8.35
CA ARG A 4 -8.39 -11.12 -7.25
C ARG A 4 -7.10 -10.31 -7.13
N VAL A 5 -7.26 -9.02 -6.90
CA VAL A 5 -6.16 -8.08 -6.69
C VAL A 5 -6.16 -7.67 -5.23
N HIS A 6 -5.09 -7.99 -4.53
CA HIS A 6 -4.87 -7.57 -3.16
C HIS A 6 -3.90 -6.39 -3.13
N ILE A 7 -4.34 -5.27 -2.59
CA ILE A 7 -3.54 -4.05 -2.43
C ILE A 7 -3.19 -3.92 -0.96
N GLN A 8 -1.90 -3.81 -0.65
CA GLN A 8 -1.44 -3.61 0.72
C GLN A 8 -0.70 -2.29 0.78
N ILE A 9 -1.12 -1.41 1.69
CA ILE A 9 -0.49 -0.13 1.96
C ILE A 9 0.30 -0.30 3.24
N LEU A 10 1.61 -0.45 3.10
CA LEU A 10 2.55 -0.60 4.21
C LEU A 10 3.01 0.78 4.66
N ASP A 11 2.80 1.12 5.92
CA ASP A 11 3.22 2.40 6.49
C ASP A 11 3.99 2.21 7.79
N ASN A 12 4.81 3.19 8.16
CA ASN A 12 5.52 3.23 9.43
C ASN A 12 5.21 4.55 10.15
N PRO A 13 4.11 4.61 10.89
CA PRO A 13 3.62 5.86 11.45
C PRO A 13 4.51 6.44 12.55
N MET A 14 5.38 5.61 13.15
CA MET A 14 6.34 6.08 14.15
C MET A 14 7.59 6.73 13.55
N GLU A 15 8.03 6.33 12.35
CA GLU A 15 9.20 6.95 11.70
C GLU A 15 8.96 8.42 11.33
N ASP A 16 7.72 8.74 10.97
CA ASP A 16 7.27 10.09 10.62
C ASP A 16 7.28 11.05 11.84
N ILE A 17 7.05 10.53 13.05
CA ILE A 17 7.07 11.30 14.31
C ILE A 17 8.50 11.74 14.66
N ILE A 18 9.50 10.91 14.38
CA ILE A 18 10.90 11.17 14.73
C ILE A 18 11.54 12.17 13.74
N SER A 19 11.04 12.21 12.50
CA SER A 19 11.66 12.96 11.40
C SER A 19 11.12 14.38 11.21
N SER A 20 10.00 14.75 11.83
CA SER A 20 9.29 16.00 11.51
C SER A 20 8.79 16.77 12.74
N ASN A 21 9.29 18.00 12.94
CA ASN A 21 8.80 18.94 13.96
C ASN A 21 7.38 19.51 13.68
N GLU A 22 6.69 19.04 12.63
CA GLU A 22 5.41 19.61 12.13
C GLU A 22 4.31 18.59 11.77
N ARG A 23 4.46 17.26 12.01
CA ARG A 23 3.61 16.26 11.31
C ARG A 23 2.96 15.16 12.16
N PHE A 24 2.27 15.54 13.25
CA PHE A 24 1.30 14.62 13.87
C PHE A 24 0.10 14.28 12.93
N ASP A 25 -0.06 15.02 11.82
CA ASP A 25 -1.16 14.85 10.86
C ASP A 25 -0.92 13.74 9.81
N ASN A 26 0.29 13.20 9.66
CA ASN A 26 0.58 12.21 8.61
C ASN A 26 -0.01 10.82 8.90
N TYR A 27 0.03 10.37 10.16
CA TYR A 27 -0.49 9.06 10.56
C TYR A 27 -1.99 8.92 10.27
N SER A 28 -2.76 9.96 10.58
CA SER A 28 -4.17 10.02 10.23
C SER A 28 -4.36 10.09 8.72
N THR A 29 -3.49 10.83 8.01
CA THR A 29 -3.61 11.02 6.56
C THR A 29 -3.46 9.73 5.76
N ASN A 30 -2.39 8.94 5.95
CA ASN A 30 -2.18 7.73 5.12
C ASN A 30 -3.24 6.65 5.36
N LYS A 31 -3.64 6.45 6.63
CA LYS A 31 -4.71 5.51 6.97
C LYS A 31 -6.05 5.95 6.38
N VAL A 32 -6.39 7.24 6.48
CA VAL A 32 -7.61 7.79 5.87
C VAL A 32 -7.58 7.64 4.35
N LEU A 33 -6.45 7.92 3.70
CA LEU A 33 -6.29 7.72 2.25
C LEU A 33 -6.44 6.24 1.86
N ALA A 34 -5.95 5.31 2.68
CA ALA A 34 -6.15 3.87 2.47
C ALA A 34 -7.63 3.46 2.58
N GLU A 35 -8.35 4.02 3.56
CA GLU A 35 -9.79 3.78 3.73
C GLU A 35 -10.62 4.38 2.59
N GLU A 36 -10.26 5.57 2.11
CA GLU A 36 -10.85 6.18 0.92
C GLU A 36 -10.60 5.34 -0.33
N LEU A 37 -9.35 4.87 -0.51
CA LEU A 37 -9.00 3.95 -1.59
C LEU A 37 -9.83 2.66 -1.52
N GLN A 38 -10.00 2.07 -0.33
CA GLN A 38 -10.83 0.88 -0.14
C GLN A 38 -12.28 1.13 -0.58
N LYS A 39 -12.89 2.25 -0.18
CA LYS A 39 -14.27 2.60 -0.57
C LYS A 39 -14.40 2.72 -2.09
N GLU A 40 -13.47 3.44 -2.71
CA GLU A 40 -13.47 3.69 -4.15
C GLU A 40 -13.23 2.39 -4.96
N MET A 41 -12.31 1.53 -4.51
CA MET A 41 -12.05 0.23 -5.12
C MET A 41 -13.22 -0.74 -4.94
N SER A 42 -13.89 -0.70 -3.79
CA SER A 42 -15.10 -1.51 -3.56
C SER A 42 -16.24 -1.10 -4.50
N PHE A 43 -16.33 0.20 -4.83
CA PHE A 43 -17.31 0.72 -5.77
C PHE A 43 -16.95 0.36 -7.22
N SER A 44 -15.70 0.57 -7.63
CA SER A 44 -15.26 0.38 -9.02
C SER A 44 -15.00 -1.07 -9.41
N TYR A 45 -14.51 -1.89 -8.47
CA TYR A 45 -14.06 -3.28 -8.71
C TYR A 45 -14.62 -4.24 -7.65
N PRO A 46 -15.96 -4.35 -7.53
CA PRO A 46 -16.60 -5.09 -6.45
C PRO A 46 -16.16 -6.57 -6.47
N TYR A 47 -15.77 -7.08 -5.29
CA TYR A 47 -15.31 -8.47 -5.08
C TYR A 47 -14.03 -8.90 -5.81
N VAL A 48 -13.41 -7.99 -6.56
CA VAL A 48 -12.21 -8.24 -7.35
C VAL A 48 -10.99 -7.61 -6.68
N VAL A 49 -11.14 -6.42 -6.11
CA VAL A 49 -10.05 -5.71 -5.42
C VAL A 49 -10.32 -5.66 -3.92
N SER A 50 -9.31 -5.94 -3.11
CA SER A 50 -9.29 -5.65 -1.67
C SER A 50 -8.09 -4.78 -1.33
N VAL A 51 -8.26 -3.85 -0.41
CA VAL A 51 -7.24 -2.94 0.10
C VAL A 51 -7.07 -3.18 1.59
N GLU A 52 -5.82 -3.32 2.02
CA GLU A 52 -5.44 -3.49 3.40
C GLU A 52 -4.41 -2.41 3.77
N TYR A 53 -4.61 -1.76 4.91
CA TYR A 53 -3.58 -0.92 5.52
C TYR A 53 -2.81 -1.76 6.54
N VAL A 54 -1.48 -1.76 6.44
CA VAL A 54 -0.59 -2.54 7.30
C VAL A 54 0.38 -1.58 7.99
N ASP A 55 0.39 -1.62 9.32
CA ASP A 55 1.36 -0.91 10.14
C ASP A 55 2.62 -1.78 10.31
N LEU A 56 3.71 -1.40 9.64
CA LEU A 56 4.98 -2.12 9.69
C LEU A 56 5.64 -2.09 11.08
N PHE A 57 5.28 -1.15 11.95
CA PHE A 57 5.80 -1.10 13.30
C PHE A 57 5.09 -2.11 14.22
N MET A 58 3.77 -2.25 14.06
CA MET A 58 2.96 -3.13 14.90
C MET A 58 2.94 -4.59 14.43
N ASN A 59 3.27 -4.85 13.16
CA ASN A 59 3.37 -6.20 12.62
C ASN A 59 4.67 -6.92 13.00
N ASP A 60 4.65 -8.25 12.89
CA ASP A 60 5.80 -9.11 13.14
C ASP A 60 7.02 -8.65 12.31
N GLU A 61 8.21 -8.62 12.92
CA GLU A 61 9.44 -8.23 12.22
C GLU A 61 9.77 -9.17 11.05
N SER A 62 9.23 -10.39 11.07
CA SER A 62 9.36 -11.36 9.97
C SER A 62 8.48 -11.06 8.76
N ASP A 63 7.50 -10.17 8.87
CA ASP A 63 6.68 -9.74 7.73
C ASP A 63 7.45 -8.76 6.84
N PHE A 64 7.38 -8.99 5.52
CA PHE A 64 7.99 -8.16 4.48
C PHE A 64 9.50 -7.90 4.67
N PRO A 65 10.34 -8.93 4.85
CA PRO A 65 11.75 -8.77 5.18
C PRO A 65 12.53 -7.96 4.14
N GLU A 66 12.24 -8.18 2.85
CA GLU A 66 12.85 -7.45 1.73
C GLU A 66 12.49 -5.96 1.75
N ILE A 67 11.22 -5.64 2.05
CA ILE A 67 10.75 -4.25 2.14
C ILE A 67 11.42 -3.54 3.32
N ARG A 68 11.51 -4.21 4.47
CA ARG A 68 12.18 -3.67 5.67
C ARG A 68 13.67 -3.42 5.42
N GLU A 69 14.35 -4.30 4.68
CA GLU A 69 15.74 -4.11 4.27
C GLU A 69 15.88 -2.87 3.37
N LEU A 70 15.02 -2.73 2.35
CA LEU A 70 15.04 -1.56 1.46
C LEU A 70 14.77 -0.25 2.20
N LEU A 71 13.85 -0.23 3.17
CA LEU A 71 13.58 0.91 4.05
C LEU A 71 14.81 1.25 4.90
N ARG A 72 15.47 0.25 5.51
CA ARG A 72 16.70 0.46 6.30
C ARG A 72 17.84 1.07 5.50
N HIS A 73 17.92 0.74 4.21
CA HIS A 73 18.91 1.32 3.30
C HIS A 73 18.48 2.67 2.72
N GLY A 74 17.27 3.16 3.02
CA GLY A 74 16.73 4.40 2.46
C GLY A 74 16.45 4.31 0.95
N ALA A 75 16.33 3.10 0.40
CA ALA A 75 16.09 2.89 -1.02
C ALA A 75 14.63 3.18 -1.43
N ILE A 76 13.70 3.03 -0.47
CA ILE A 76 12.27 3.35 -0.60
C ILE A 76 11.82 4.05 0.68
N ASN A 77 10.65 4.70 0.62
CA ASN A 77 10.06 5.42 1.76
C ASN A 77 8.60 5.00 1.95
N THR A 78 8.11 5.02 3.20
CA THR A 78 6.69 4.81 3.47
C THR A 78 5.85 6.04 3.05
N PRO A 79 4.55 5.85 2.75
CA PRO A 79 3.85 4.56 2.62
C PRO A 79 4.24 3.84 1.31
N ILE A 80 4.23 2.50 1.34
CA ILE A 80 4.56 1.61 0.22
C ILE A 80 3.29 0.88 -0.21
N VAL A 81 2.99 0.91 -1.50
CA VAL A 81 1.85 0.19 -2.07
C VAL A 81 2.34 -1.09 -2.73
N LEU A 82 1.90 -2.22 -2.20
CA LEU A 82 2.04 -3.54 -2.82
C LEU A 82 0.77 -3.90 -3.58
N ILE A 83 0.92 -4.52 -4.75
CA ILE A 83 -0.17 -5.12 -5.50
C ILE A 83 0.16 -6.60 -5.69
N ASN A 84 -0.67 -7.47 -5.12
CA ASN A 84 -0.46 -8.92 -5.02
C ASN A 84 0.92 -9.27 -4.41
N GLY A 85 1.31 -8.56 -3.36
CA GLY A 85 2.61 -8.74 -2.68
C GLY A 85 3.81 -8.13 -3.41
N VAL A 86 3.64 -7.59 -4.62
CA VAL A 86 4.73 -6.96 -5.39
C VAL A 86 4.74 -5.45 -5.13
N PRO A 87 5.87 -4.84 -4.71
CA PRO A 87 5.97 -3.40 -4.53
C PRO A 87 5.83 -2.66 -5.87
N LYS A 88 4.98 -1.64 -5.89
CA LYS A 88 4.71 -0.83 -7.09
C LYS A 88 4.99 0.65 -6.89
N ILE A 89 4.66 1.18 -5.72
CA ILE A 89 4.73 2.62 -5.42
C ILE A 89 5.28 2.77 -4.00
N HIS A 90 6.02 3.84 -3.75
CA HIS A 90 6.50 4.21 -2.42
C HIS A 90 6.50 5.74 -2.25
N GLY A 91 6.46 6.20 -1.01
CA GLY A 91 6.39 7.63 -0.65
C GLY A 91 5.03 8.29 -0.87
N GLY A 92 3.97 7.51 -1.08
CA GLY A 92 2.61 8.04 -1.25
C GLY A 92 1.59 7.04 -1.77
N ILE A 93 0.31 7.46 -1.79
CA ILE A 93 -0.83 6.66 -2.23
C ILE A 93 -1.53 7.35 -3.43
N PRO A 94 -0.89 7.43 -4.61
CA PRO A 94 -1.45 8.12 -5.77
C PRO A 94 -2.55 7.27 -6.45
N TYR A 95 -3.81 7.63 -6.20
CA TYR A 95 -4.99 6.91 -6.70
C TYR A 95 -4.92 6.57 -8.19
N ALA A 96 -4.61 7.55 -9.06
CA ALA A 96 -4.62 7.35 -10.51
C ALA A 96 -3.60 6.28 -10.96
N VAL A 97 -2.42 6.26 -10.33
CA VAL A 97 -1.36 5.29 -10.64
C VAL A 97 -1.76 3.90 -10.18
N ILE A 98 -2.32 3.80 -8.95
CA ILE A 98 -2.82 2.54 -8.40
C ILE A 98 -3.89 1.95 -9.33
N LYS A 99 -4.84 2.76 -9.79
CA LYS A 99 -5.88 2.34 -10.72
C LYS A 99 -5.31 1.79 -12.03
N THR A 100 -4.34 2.49 -12.63
CA THR A 100 -3.67 2.03 -13.84
C THR A 100 -2.96 0.68 -13.63
N GLU A 101 -2.32 0.46 -12.48
CA GLU A 101 -1.68 -0.82 -12.20
C GLU A 101 -2.69 -1.96 -11.99
N ILE A 102 -3.82 -1.69 -11.33
CA ILE A 102 -4.92 -2.66 -11.17
C ILE A 102 -5.46 -3.06 -12.55
N GLU A 103 -5.75 -2.09 -13.41
CA GLU A 103 -6.28 -2.33 -14.76
C GLU A 103 -5.33 -3.18 -15.59
N LYS A 104 -4.01 -2.94 -15.49
CA LYS A 104 -3.00 -3.79 -16.11
C LYS A 104 -3.10 -5.23 -15.61
N VAL A 105 -3.14 -5.44 -14.29
CA VAL A 105 -3.23 -6.79 -13.71
C VAL A 105 -4.50 -7.51 -14.18
N LEU A 106 -5.65 -6.84 -14.16
CA LEU A 106 -6.92 -7.41 -14.60
C LEU A 106 -6.96 -7.70 -16.10
N SER A 107 -6.27 -6.89 -16.92
CA SER A 107 -6.21 -7.07 -18.37
C SER A 107 -5.36 -8.27 -18.82
N LEU A 108 -4.42 -8.71 -17.98
CA LEU A 108 -3.53 -9.84 -18.29
C LEU A 108 -4.25 -11.20 -18.27
N GLY A 109 -5.49 -11.25 -17.77
CA GLY A 109 -6.28 -12.47 -17.68
C GLY A 109 -5.74 -13.44 -16.60
N PRO A 110 -6.42 -14.57 -16.37
CA PRO A 110 -5.95 -15.57 -15.43
C PRO A 110 -4.58 -16.10 -15.87
N LEU A 111 -3.57 -15.96 -15.00
CA LEU A 111 -2.28 -16.63 -15.16
C LEU A 111 -2.56 -18.14 -15.29
N HIS A 112 -2.30 -18.68 -16.47
CA HIS A 112 -2.46 -20.10 -16.83
C HIS A 112 -1.34 -20.95 -16.22
#